data_AF-A0A6I0E018-F1
#
_entry.id   AF-A0A6I0E018-F1
#
_cell.length_a   1.000
_cell.length_b   1.000
_cell.length_c   1.000
_cell.angle_alpha   90.00
_cell.angle_beta   90.00
_cell.angle_gamma   90.00
#
_symmetry.space_group_name_H-M   'P 1'
#
loop_
_entity.id
_entity.type
_entity.pdbx_description
1 polymer ?
#
loop_
_entity_poly.entity_id
_entity_poly.type
_entity_poly.pdbx_seq_one_letter_code
_entity_poly.pdbx_strand_id
1 'polypeptide(L)'
;MGDSLKQKMISAVAWSTIEKFGQQVLQFLAGLVFARLLMPEDFGVMGIIMIFVAVSLVLVESGFGQALIRKTDIDSNDYTSVYYFNLATAVAVYLVLFFLAPLIADFFHQDSLVALIRVMSLVI
;
A
#
# COMPACT_ATOMS: atom_id res chain seq x y z
N MET A 1 -28.84 -10.12 24.68
CA MET A 1 -27.57 -9.40 24.43
C MET A 1 -26.50 -10.25 23.74
N GLY A 2 -26.43 -11.57 23.97
CA GLY A 2 -25.43 -12.44 23.30
C GLY A 2 -25.63 -12.61 21.78
N ASP A 3 -26.88 -12.73 21.31
CA ASP A 3 -27.16 -13.01 19.89
C ASP A 3 -26.83 -11.82 18.96
N SER A 4 -27.03 -10.57 19.40
CA SER A 4 -26.75 -9.39 18.57
C SER A 4 -25.25 -9.11 18.42
N LEU A 5 -24.45 -9.37 19.45
CA LEU A 5 -22.98 -9.29 19.40
C LEU A 5 -22.42 -10.36 18.46
N LYS A 6 -22.91 -11.60 18.59
CA LYS A 6 -22.53 -12.71 17.70
C LYS A 6 -22.86 -12.39 16.24
N GLN A 7 -24.05 -11.83 15.96
CA GLN A 7 -24.44 -11.48 14.61
C GLN A 7 -23.63 -10.32 14.01
N LYS A 8 -23.32 -9.28 14.81
CA LYS A 8 -22.43 -8.18 14.39
C LYS A 8 -21.00 -8.66 14.13
N MET A 9 -20.50 -9.58 14.95
CA MET A 9 -19.18 -10.18 14.74
C MET A 9 -19.15 -10.99 13.44
N ILE A 10 -20.17 -11.82 13.20
CA ILE A 10 -20.27 -12.61 11.97
C ILE A 10 -20.35 -11.69 10.74
N SER A 11 -21.13 -10.61 10.78
CA SER A 11 -21.21 -9.67 9.66
C SER A 11 -19.90 -8.92 9.42
N ALA A 12 -19.21 -8.49 10.47
CA ALA A 12 -17.90 -7.84 10.36
C ALA A 12 -16.84 -8.79 9.78
N VAL A 13 -16.80 -10.04 10.26
CA VAL A 13 -15.88 -11.06 9.72
C VAL A 13 -16.22 -11.38 8.28
N ALA A 14 -17.50 -11.59 7.94
CA ALA A 14 -17.94 -11.84 6.58
C ALA A 14 -17.54 -10.69 5.64
N TRP A 15 -17.76 -9.43 6.06
CA TRP A 15 -17.36 -8.26 5.29
C TRP A 15 -15.84 -8.21 5.06
N SER A 16 -15.04 -8.37 6.12
CA SER A 16 -13.58 -8.39 6.01
C SER A 16 -13.05 -9.54 5.16
N THR A 17 -13.73 -10.69 5.18
CA THR A 17 -13.36 -11.87 4.38
C THR A 17 -13.65 -11.62 2.91
N ILE A 18 -14.83 -11.08 2.59
CA ILE A 18 -15.20 -10.73 1.22
C ILE A 18 -14.25 -9.67 0.67
N GLU A 19 -13.91 -8.64 1.45
CA GLU A 19 -12.97 -7.60 1.07
C GLU A 19 -11.59 -8.20 0.75
N LYS A 20 -11.00 -8.96 1.68
CA LYS A 20 -9.68 -9.58 1.48
C LYS A 20 -9.65 -10.58 0.34
N PHE A 21 -10.68 -11.42 0.25
CA PHE A 21 -10.78 -12.41 -0.82
C PHE A 21 -10.97 -11.72 -2.18
N GLY A 22 -11.79 -10.67 -2.24
CA GLY A 22 -11.96 -9.84 -3.43
C GLY A 22 -10.66 -9.20 -3.88
N GLN A 23 -9.90 -8.59 -2.97
CA GLN A 23 -8.57 -8.05 -3.25
C GLN A 23 -7.61 -9.14 -3.77
N GLN A 24 -7.57 -10.31 -3.12
CA GLN A 24 -6.69 -11.41 -3.54
C GLN A 24 -7.05 -11.94 -4.94
N VAL A 25 -8.34 -12.09 -5.24
CA VAL A 25 -8.82 -12.52 -6.56
C VAL A 25 -8.45 -11.48 -7.63
N LEU A 26 -8.67 -10.19 -7.35
CA LEU A 26 -8.29 -9.12 -8.27
C LEU A 26 -6.78 -9.09 -8.51
N GLN A 27 -5.97 -9.23 -7.47
CA GLN A 27 -4.51 -9.27 -7.58
C GLN A 27 -4.04 -10.50 -8.37
N PHE A 28 -4.66 -11.66 -8.16
CA PHE A 28 -4.36 -12.87 -8.92
C PHE A 28 -4.71 -12.71 -10.42
N LEU A 29 -5.89 -12.17 -10.72
CA LEU A 29 -6.30 -11.92 -12.11
C LEU A 29 -5.41 -10.87 -12.79
N ALA A 30 -5.07 -9.79 -12.09
CA ALA A 30 -4.11 -8.80 -12.57
C ALA A 30 -2.74 -9.43 -12.84
N GLY A 31 -2.28 -10.32 -11.95
CA GLY A 31 -1.05 -11.09 -12.12
C GLY A 31 -1.06 -11.96 -13.38
N LEU A 32 -2.17 -12.63 -13.68
CA LEU A 32 -2.32 -13.41 -14.93
C LEU A 32 -2.29 -12.54 -16.18
N VAL A 33 -2.89 -11.35 -16.12
CA VAL A 33 -2.87 -10.37 -17.21
C VAL A 33 -1.44 -9.86 -17.44
N PHE A 34 -0.75 -9.48 -16.36
CA PHE A 34 0.65 -9.08 -16.38
C PHE A 34 1.57 -10.18 -16.90
N ALA A 35 1.33 -11.45 -16.52
CA ALA A 35 2.10 -12.60 -17.02
C ALA A 35 2.02 -12.78 -18.54
N ARG A 36 0.98 -12.26 -19.20
CA ARG A 36 0.87 -12.28 -20.66
C ARG A 36 1.35 -11.00 -21.34
N LEU A 37 1.31 -9.86 -20.65
CA LEU A 37 1.66 -8.55 -21.21
C LEU A 37 3.14 -8.20 -21.05
N LEU A 38 3.75 -8.59 -19.93
CA LEU A 38 5.13 -8.24 -19.60
C LEU A 38 6.10 -9.27 -20.13
N MET A 39 7.27 -8.80 -20.59
CA MET A 39 8.37 -9.70 -20.90
C MET A 39 8.98 -10.25 -19.60
N PRO A 40 9.65 -11.40 -19.61
CA PRO A 40 10.30 -11.97 -18.41
C PRO A 40 11.26 -10.99 -17.71
N GLU A 41 11.87 -10.11 -18.49
CA GLU A 41 12.81 -9.08 -18.01
C GLU A 41 12.09 -8.01 -17.18
N ASP A 42 10.89 -7.59 -17.58
CA ASP A 42 10.10 -6.56 -16.90
C ASP A 42 9.58 -7.04 -15.52
N PHE A 43 9.39 -8.35 -15.36
CA PHE A 43 8.98 -8.94 -14.08
C PHE A 43 10.02 -8.74 -12.99
N GLY A 44 11.31 -8.81 -13.33
CA GLY A 44 12.40 -8.55 -12.38
C GLY A 44 12.40 -7.10 -11.92
N VAL A 45 12.23 -6.16 -12.86
CA VAL A 45 12.17 -4.72 -12.59
C VAL A 45 10.99 -4.38 -11.68
N MET A 46 9.80 -4.92 -11.99
CA MET A 46 8.61 -4.76 -11.16
C MET A 46 8.81 -5.31 -9.74
N GLY A 47 9.47 -6.46 -9.60
CA GLY A 47 9.79 -7.03 -8.29
C GLY A 47 10.64 -6.10 -7.43
N ILE A 48 11.66 -5.47 -8.01
CA ILE A 48 12.51 -4.50 -7.31
C ILE A 48 11.68 -3.31 -6.84
N ILE A 49 10.87 -2.71 -7.72
CA ILE A 49 10.04 -1.54 -7.41
C ILE A 49 9.03 -1.88 -6.30
N MET A 50 8.40 -3.05 -6.37
CA MET A 50 7.41 -3.50 -5.39
C MET A 50 7.98 -3.58 -3.97
N ILE A 51 9.26 -3.91 -3.79
CA ILE A 51 9.91 -3.90 -2.47
C ILE A 51 9.89 -2.49 -1.88
N PHE A 52 10.32 -1.48 -2.66
CA PHE A 52 10.35 -0.10 -2.20
C PHE A 52 8.95 0.46 -1.94
N VAL A 53 7.98 0.15 -2.80
CA VAL A 53 6.58 0.54 -2.60
C VAL A 53 5.99 -0.11 -1.35
N ALA A 54 6.21 -1.42 -1.14
CA ALA A 54 5.68 -2.13 0.03
C ALA A 54 6.24 -1.58 1.34
N VAL A 55 7.56 -1.33 1.41
CA VAL A 55 8.20 -0.71 2.59
C VAL A 55 7.62 0.69 2.84
N SER A 56 7.43 1.46 1.77
CA SER A 56 6.88 2.82 1.87
C SER A 56 5.45 2.85 2.38
N LEU A 57 4.59 1.97 1.87
CA LEU A 57 3.20 1.85 2.32
C LEU A 57 3.12 1.49 3.81
N VAL A 58 3.97 0.57 4.27
CA VAL A 58 4.03 0.21 5.70
C VAL A 58 4.42 1.43 6.56
N LEU A 59 5.37 2.25 6.09
CA LEU A 59 5.78 3.46 6.78
C LEU A 59 4.68 4.54 6.80
N VAL A 60 3.96 4.72 5.69
CA VAL A 60 2.89 5.73 5.59
C VAL A 60 1.66 5.33 6.39
N GLU A 61 1.23 4.06 6.31
CA GLU A 61 0.01 3.62 6.98
C GLU A 61 0.21 3.43 8.49
N SER A 62 1.45 3.15 8.94
CA SER A 62 2.01 3.19 10.32
C SER A 62 1.12 2.78 11.52
N GLY A 63 -0.01 2.11 11.28
CA GLY A 63 -0.97 1.72 12.31
C GLY A 63 -1.90 2.82 12.81
N PHE A 64 -1.85 4.06 12.29
CA PHE A 64 -2.75 5.14 12.74
C PHE A 64 -4.22 4.87 12.44
N GLY A 65 -4.53 4.21 11.32
CA GLY A 65 -5.88 3.75 11.02
C GLY A 65 -6.41 2.77 12.08
N GLN A 66 -5.55 1.85 12.53
CA GLN A 66 -5.91 0.89 13.58
C GLN A 66 -5.98 1.54 14.97
N ALA A 67 -5.15 2.55 15.23
CA ALA A 67 -5.22 3.34 16.45
C ALA A 67 -6.53 4.13 16.54
N LEU A 68 -6.99 4.72 15.42
CA LEU A 68 -8.30 5.35 15.33
C LEU A 68 -9.42 4.34 15.61
N ILE A 69 -9.40 3.17 14.96
CA ILE A 69 -10.45 2.15 15.15
C ILE A 69 -10.56 1.71 16.62
N ARG A 70 -9.47 1.74 17.38
CA ARG A 70 -9.44 1.36 18.80
C ARG A 70 -9.76 2.50 19.78
N LYS A 71 -9.75 3.75 19.33
CA LYS A 71 -9.99 4.91 20.19
C LYS A 71 -11.50 5.08 20.42
N THR A 72 -11.92 5.10 21.69
CA THR A 72 -13.33 5.13 22.09
C THR A 72 -13.95 6.53 22.03
N ASP A 73 -13.16 7.58 22.31
CA ASP A 73 -13.56 8.99 22.18
C ASP A 73 -12.75 9.63 21.04
N ILE A 74 -13.30 9.53 19.85
CA ILE A 74 -12.75 10.15 18.64
C ILE A 74 -13.44 11.48 18.38
N ASP A 75 -12.64 12.49 18.08
CA ASP A 75 -13.12 13.76 17.55
C ASP A 75 -12.70 13.93 16.08
N SER A 76 -13.41 14.78 15.36
CA SER A 76 -13.08 15.24 14.01
C SER A 76 -11.62 15.67 13.86
N ASN A 77 -11.05 16.35 14.86
CA ASN A 77 -9.65 16.75 14.88
C ASN A 77 -8.66 15.56 14.84
N ASP A 78 -9.02 14.39 15.38
CA ASP A 78 -8.16 13.20 15.33
C ASP A 78 -8.05 12.67 13.90
N TYR A 79 -9.16 12.60 13.18
CA TYR A 79 -9.19 12.20 11.77
C TYR A 79 -8.36 13.14 10.92
N THR A 80 -8.55 14.46 11.09
CA THR A 80 -7.84 15.48 10.34
C THR A 80 -6.33 15.44 10.63
N SER A 81 -5.95 15.26 11.90
CA SER A 81 -4.53 15.17 12.29
C SER A 81 -3.84 13.95 11.69
N VAL A 82 -4.48 12.78 11.75
CA VAL A 82 -3.94 11.55 11.16
C VAL A 82 -3.88 11.64 9.64
N TYR A 83 -4.89 12.24 9.00
CA TYR A 83 -4.88 12.46 7.57
C TYR A 83 -3.69 13.32 7.13
N TYR A 84 -3.50 14.49 7.74
CA TYR A 84 -2.37 15.37 7.40
C TYR A 84 -1.02 14.76 7.75
N PHE A 85 -0.93 13.98 8.84
CA PHE A 85 0.29 13.25 9.19
C PHE A 85 0.64 12.20 8.14
N ASN A 86 -0.31 11.37 7.74
CA ASN A 86 -0.10 10.35 6.70
C ASN A 86 0.24 11.00 5.36
N LEU A 87 -0.45 12.09 4.98
CA LEU A 87 -0.17 12.83 3.76
C LEU A 87 1.25 13.43 3.77
N ALA A 88 1.66 14.05 4.87
CA ALA A 88 3.01 14.60 5.01
C ALA A 88 4.08 13.49 4.95
N THR A 89 3.79 12.34 5.58
CA THR A 89 4.68 11.17 5.55
C THR A 89 4.78 10.58 4.14
N ALA A 90 3.67 10.45 3.41
CA ALA A 90 3.64 9.99 2.02
C ALA A 90 4.47 10.91 1.12
N VAL A 91 4.28 12.23 1.23
CA VAL A 91 5.08 13.21 0.47
C VAL A 91 6.57 13.12 0.81
N ALA A 92 6.91 12.97 2.10
CA ALA A 92 8.30 12.82 2.52
C ALA A 92 8.94 11.54 1.95
N VAL A 93 8.24 10.40 2.04
CA VAL A 93 8.69 9.12 1.50
C VAL A 93 8.81 9.16 -0.03
N TYR A 94 7.85 9.77 -0.72
CA TYR A 94 7.91 10.01 -2.16
C TYR A 94 9.16 10.78 -2.56
N LEU A 95 9.44 11.91 -1.90
CA LEU A 95 10.63 12.72 -2.19
C LEU A 95 11.92 11.92 -1.96
N VAL A 96 11.99 11.18 -0.86
CA VAL A 96 13.13 10.31 -0.54
C VAL A 96 13.35 9.28 -1.67
N LEU A 97 12.30 8.58 -2.10
CA LEU A 97 12.40 7.63 -3.22
C LEU A 97 12.74 8.31 -4.54
N PHE A 98 12.21 9.51 -4.80
CA PHE A 98 12.47 10.25 -6.03
C PHE A 98 13.96 10.58 -6.20
N PHE A 99 14.63 10.98 -5.10
CA PHE A 99 16.06 11.26 -5.08
C PHE A 99 16.92 9.99 -5.00
N LEU A 100 16.43 8.92 -4.37
CA LEU A 100 17.11 7.62 -4.32
C LEU A 100 16.98 6.81 -5.62
N ALA A 101 15.98 7.09 -6.46
CA ALA A 101 15.73 6.39 -7.73
C ALA A 101 16.97 6.20 -8.61
N PRO A 102 17.82 7.23 -8.90
CA PRO A 102 19.06 7.03 -9.65
C PRO A 102 20.04 6.09 -8.95
N LEU A 103 20.21 6.20 -7.63
CA LEU A 103 21.12 5.32 -6.87
C LEU A 103 20.64 3.86 -6.93
N ILE A 104 19.33 3.63 -6.86
CA ILE A 104 18.74 2.30 -6.99
C ILE A 104 18.95 1.75 -8.40
N ALA A 105 18.70 2.57 -9.43
CA ALA A 105 18.92 2.18 -10.83
C ALA A 105 20.37 1.80 -11.10
N ASP A 106 21.32 2.57 -10.58
CA ASP A 106 22.75 2.29 -10.71
C ASP A 106 23.15 0.98 -10.02
N PHE A 107 22.60 0.71 -8.82
CA PHE A 107 22.87 -0.51 -8.04
C PHE A 107 22.39 -1.78 -8.76
N PHE A 108 21.24 -1.71 -9.44
CA PHE A 108 20.67 -2.83 -10.21
C PHE A 108 21.09 -2.83 -11.69
N HIS A 109 21.94 -1.88 -12.11
CA HIS A 109 22.38 -1.71 -13.50
C HIS A 109 21.22 -1.62 -14.52
N GLN A 110 20.16 -0.90 -14.15
CA GLN A 110 18.95 -0.75 -14.96
C GLN A 110 18.43 0.69 -14.94
N ASP A 111 18.74 1.47 -15.98
CA ASP A 111 18.35 2.88 -16.09
C ASP A 111 16.83 3.10 -16.13
N SER A 112 16.07 2.11 -16.62
CA SER A 112 14.60 2.15 -16.66
C SER A 112 13.96 2.26 -15.28
N LEU A 113 14.65 1.82 -14.22
CA LEU A 113 14.18 1.92 -12.83
C LEU A 113 13.97 3.36 -12.39
N VAL A 114 14.74 4.33 -12.90
CA VAL A 114 14.61 5.72 -12.46
C VAL A 114 13.21 6.26 -12.74
N ALA A 115 12.74 6.10 -13.98
CA ALA A 115 11.42 6.57 -14.38
C ALA A 115 10.32 5.77 -13.67
N LEU A 116 10.47 4.45 -13.58
CA LEU A 116 9.47 3.58 -12.97
C LEU A 116 9.34 3.82 -11.47
N ILE A 117 10.42 3.95 -10.71
CA ILE A 117 10.38 4.26 -9.28
C ILE A 117 9.70 5.61 -9.05
N ARG A 118 10.04 6.64 -9.83
CA ARG A 118 9.45 7.99 -9.69
C ARG A 118 7.95 8.03 -10.00
N VAL A 119 7.49 7.22 -10.96
CA VAL A 119 6.07 7.13 -11.29
C VAL A 119 5.32 6.26 -10.29
N MET A 120 5.85 5.08 -9.97
CA MET A 120 5.20 4.14 -9.06
C MET A 120 5.14 4.66 -7.62
N SER A 121 6.12 5.46 -7.20
CA SER A 121 6.08 6.09 -5.89
C SER A 121 4.99 7.15 -5.74
N LEU A 122 4.38 7.66 -6.83
CA LEU A 122 3.20 8.54 -6.73
C LEU A 122 1.94 7.83 -6.21
N VAL A 123 1.94 6.50 -6.21
CA VAL A 123 0.83 5.68 -5.68
C VAL A 123 0.84 5.65 -4.14
N ILE A 124 1.99 5.97 -3.53
CA ILE A 124 2.19 6.03 -2.07
C ILE A 124 1.52 7.30 -1.53
#